data_AF-A0A963LGL8-F1
#
_entry.id   AF-A0A963LGL8-F1
#
_cell.length_a   1.000
_cell.length_b   1.000
_cell.length_c   1.000
_cell.angle_alpha   90.00
_cell.angle_beta   90.00
_cell.angle_gamma   90.00
#
_symmetry.space_group_name_H-M   'P 1'
#
loop_
_entity.id
_entity.type
_entity.pdbx_description
1 polymer ?
#
loop_
_entity_poly.entity_id
_entity_poly.type
_entity_poly.pdbx_seq_one_letter_code
_entity_poly.pdbx_strand_id
1 'polypeptide(L)'
;MQRVGPILQFLGCQDNVWGISILVVTDAGDAQPDLGFARAALATTCSSAPVPGLPCTAWRFDTGIPLTDAPQTVDYFLAGQAYRFELPAADAMPTLGYVSCNGYSDARARRLQRAPNALWEHMAQLHGTRAAPGGAPAGPLHLLLHGGDQVYSDDMWAALPELRAWSERD
;
A
#
# COMPACT_ATOMS: atom_id res chain seq x y z
N MET A 1 14.92 12.32 -4.77
CA MET A 1 13.94 12.45 -3.66
C MET A 1 12.86 11.38 -3.78
N GLN A 2 12.23 10.95 -2.66
CA GLN A 2 11.09 10.01 -2.73
C GLN A 2 9.90 10.65 -3.47
N ARG A 3 9.40 9.97 -4.50
CA ARG A 3 8.29 10.40 -5.36
C ARG A 3 6.99 9.70 -5.00
N VAL A 4 7.05 8.39 -4.76
CA VAL A 4 5.89 7.52 -4.47
C VAL A 4 6.28 6.49 -3.42
N GLY A 5 5.29 6.09 -2.60
CA GLY A 5 5.42 5.06 -1.59
C GLY A 5 5.67 5.61 -0.18
N PRO A 6 6.04 4.75 0.79
CA PRO A 6 6.17 3.30 0.63
C PRO A 6 4.83 2.63 0.33
N ILE A 7 4.83 1.66 -0.58
CA ILE A 7 3.69 0.76 -0.82
C ILE A 7 4.08 -0.60 -0.24
N LEU A 8 3.30 -1.09 0.71
CA LEU A 8 3.53 -2.39 1.33
C LEU A 8 2.68 -3.45 0.63
N GLN A 9 3.28 -4.61 0.39
CA GLN A 9 2.61 -5.80 -0.11
C GLN A 9 2.88 -6.97 0.84
N PHE A 10 1.83 -7.69 1.21
CA PHE A 10 1.95 -8.94 1.94
C PHE A 10 2.42 -10.05 1.00
N LEU A 11 3.46 -10.78 1.40
CA LEU A 11 4.05 -11.88 0.64
C LEU A 11 3.64 -13.26 1.16
N GLY A 12 2.77 -13.31 2.17
CA GLY A 12 2.38 -14.54 2.85
C GLY A 12 2.98 -14.68 4.25
N CYS A 13 2.54 -15.70 4.98
CA CYS A 13 3.07 -16.05 6.30
C CYS A 13 3.46 -17.53 6.29
N GLN A 14 4.72 -17.83 6.54
CA GLN A 14 5.28 -19.19 6.55
C GLN A 14 6.20 -19.34 7.77
N ASP A 15 6.10 -20.45 8.50
CA ASP A 15 6.93 -20.73 9.68
C ASP A 15 6.98 -19.58 10.70
N ASN A 16 5.81 -18.96 10.96
CA ASN A 16 5.66 -17.78 11.82
C ASN A 16 6.49 -16.56 11.37
N VAL A 17 6.78 -16.44 10.09
CA VAL A 17 7.42 -15.27 9.48
C VAL A 17 6.41 -14.57 8.59
N TRP A 18 6.12 -13.31 8.91
CA TRP A 18 5.27 -12.44 8.11
C TRP A 18 6.09 -11.78 7.00
N GLY A 19 5.88 -12.22 5.76
CA GLY A 19 6.58 -11.72 4.58
C GLY A 19 6.01 -10.39 4.09
N ILE A 20 6.89 -9.43 3.82
CA ILE A 20 6.54 -8.10 3.29
C ILE A 20 7.44 -7.69 2.13
N SER A 21 6.86 -6.99 1.19
CA SER A 21 7.55 -6.21 0.17
C SER A 21 7.26 -4.74 0.40
N ILE A 22 8.30 -3.89 0.31
CA ILE A 22 8.21 -2.45 0.40
C ILE A 22 8.68 -1.86 -0.93
N LEU A 23 7.78 -1.19 -1.65
CA LEU A 23 8.07 -0.50 -2.89
C LEU A 23 8.16 1.01 -2.67
N VAL A 24 9.23 1.62 -3.17
CA VAL A 24 9.41 3.08 -3.18
C VAL A 24 9.96 3.53 -4.53
N VAL A 25 9.52 4.70 -5.00
CA VAL A 25 10.01 5.29 -6.25
C VAL A 25 10.79 6.56 -5.93
N THR A 26 11.98 6.70 -6.51
CA THR A 26 12.86 7.87 -6.39
C THR A 26 13.19 8.45 -7.76
N ASP A 27 13.88 9.60 -7.80
CA ASP A 27 14.38 10.17 -9.06
C ASP A 27 15.44 9.24 -9.68
N ALA A 28 15.54 9.24 -11.01
CA ALA A 28 16.58 8.52 -11.71
C ALA A 28 17.96 9.09 -11.34
N GLY A 29 18.88 8.21 -10.94
CA GLY A 29 20.22 8.57 -10.50
C GLY A 29 20.38 8.77 -8.99
N ASP A 30 19.29 8.79 -8.23
CA ASP A 30 19.37 8.68 -6.77
C ASP A 30 19.98 7.33 -6.36
N ALA A 31 20.72 7.33 -5.26
CA ALA A 31 21.20 6.10 -4.63
C ALA A 31 20.03 5.25 -4.10
N GLN A 32 20.29 3.96 -3.87
CA GLN A 32 19.34 3.07 -3.22
C GLN A 32 18.88 3.68 -1.88
N PRO A 33 17.56 3.76 -1.62
CA PRO A 33 17.05 4.23 -0.34
C PRO A 33 17.50 3.34 0.81
N ASP A 34 17.93 3.97 1.90
CA ASP A 34 18.21 3.24 3.14
C ASP A 34 16.90 2.71 3.74
N LEU A 35 16.89 1.42 4.08
CA LEU A 35 15.81 0.75 4.79
C LEU A 35 16.37 0.16 6.10
N GLY A 36 15.69 0.43 7.21
CA GLY A 36 16.03 -0.13 8.51
C GLY A 36 14.79 -0.42 9.34
N PHE A 37 14.86 -1.44 10.19
CA PHE A 37 13.81 -1.79 11.15
C PHE A 37 14.29 -1.50 12.57
N ALA A 38 13.41 -1.00 13.43
CA ALA A 38 13.69 -0.82 14.85
C ALA A 38 13.68 -2.15 15.65
N ARG A 39 13.62 -3.28 14.94
CA ARG A 39 13.54 -4.63 15.50
C ARG A 39 14.20 -5.65 14.57
N ALA A 40 14.33 -6.89 15.05
CA ALA A 40 14.81 -7.99 14.23
C ALA A 40 13.87 -8.25 13.04
N ALA A 41 14.46 -8.20 11.85
CA ALA A 41 13.89 -8.62 10.58
C ALA A 41 14.82 -9.67 9.95
N LEU A 42 14.29 -10.48 9.05
CA LEU A 42 15.12 -11.38 8.25
C LEU A 42 15.99 -10.58 7.27
N ALA A 43 16.94 -11.29 6.65
CA ALA A 43 17.76 -10.72 5.60
C ALA A 43 16.87 -10.11 4.51
N THR A 44 17.11 -8.82 4.25
CA THR A 44 16.33 -8.06 3.29
C THR A 44 17.01 -8.12 1.93
N THR A 45 16.27 -8.49 0.89
CA THR A 45 16.75 -8.39 -0.49
C THR A 45 16.27 -7.08 -1.10
N CYS A 46 17.08 -6.46 -1.94
CA CYS A 46 16.70 -5.25 -2.67
C CYS A 46 16.86 -5.48 -4.17
N SER A 47 15.87 -5.05 -4.94
CA SER A 47 15.90 -5.03 -6.40
C SER A 47 15.39 -3.69 -6.91
N SER A 48 15.79 -3.31 -8.12
CA SER A 48 15.39 -2.04 -8.72
C SER A 48 15.12 -2.15 -10.21
N ALA A 49 14.22 -1.32 -10.71
CA ALA A 49 13.93 -1.17 -12.13
C ALA A 49 13.60 0.29 -12.50
N PRO A 50 13.90 0.75 -13.72
CA PRO A 50 13.42 2.04 -14.20
C PRO A 50 11.89 2.04 -14.31
N VAL A 51 11.25 3.17 -14.02
CA VAL A 51 9.80 3.34 -14.20
C VAL A 51 9.51 3.75 -15.65
N PRO A 52 8.73 2.97 -16.41
CA PRO A 52 8.46 3.30 -17.81
C PRO A 52 7.84 4.70 -17.98
N GLY A 53 8.41 5.49 -18.88
CA GLY A 53 7.91 6.83 -19.21
C GLY A 53 8.22 7.92 -18.17
N LEU A 54 8.92 7.60 -17.07
CA LEU A 54 9.30 8.56 -16.04
C LEU A 54 10.80 8.50 -15.76
N PRO A 55 11.47 9.64 -15.48
CA PRO A 55 12.88 9.66 -15.08
C PRO A 55 13.01 9.25 -13.60
N CYS A 56 12.57 8.03 -13.28
CA CYS A 56 12.48 7.51 -11.92
C CYS A 56 12.99 6.07 -11.83
N THR A 57 13.43 5.66 -10.63
CA THR A 57 13.78 4.29 -10.29
C THR A 57 12.79 3.76 -9.24
N ALA A 58 12.21 2.58 -9.48
CA ALA A 58 11.46 1.84 -8.48
C ALA A 58 12.40 0.88 -7.74
N TRP A 59 12.35 0.91 -6.41
CA TRP A 59 13.10 0.04 -5.51
C TRP A 59 12.13 -0.85 -4.75
N ARG A 60 12.38 -2.15 -4.73
CA ARG A 60 11.61 -3.14 -4.01
C ARG A 60 12.49 -3.83 -2.98
N PHE A 61 12.05 -3.81 -1.74
CA PHE A 61 12.70 -4.48 -0.62
C PHE A 61 11.82 -5.61 -0.12
N ASP A 62 12.30 -6.85 -0.19
CA ASP A 62 11.57 -8.02 0.31
C ASP A 62 12.25 -8.52 1.58
N THR A 63 11.46 -8.69 2.64
CA THR A 63 11.93 -9.18 3.94
C THR A 63 10.83 -9.94 4.69
N GLY A 64 11.16 -10.50 5.84
CA GLY A 64 10.22 -11.17 6.73
C GLY A 64 10.39 -10.70 8.17
N ILE A 65 9.29 -10.56 8.90
CA ILE A 65 9.30 -10.26 10.33
C ILE A 65 8.82 -11.49 11.10
N PRO A 66 9.64 -12.08 11.99
CA PRO A 66 9.18 -13.14 12.86
C PRO A 66 8.04 -12.66 13.78
N LEU A 67 6.94 -13.42 13.76
CA LEU A 67 5.79 -13.24 14.64
C LEU A 67 6.12 -13.72 16.05
N THR A 68 5.49 -13.08 17.04
CA THR A 68 5.55 -13.46 18.45
C THR A 68 4.21 -13.96 18.96
N ASP A 69 4.16 -14.45 20.19
CA ASP A 69 2.92 -14.82 20.90
C ASP A 69 2.01 -13.62 21.23
N ALA A 70 2.53 -12.40 21.12
CA ALA A 70 1.78 -11.16 21.23
C ALA A 70 1.73 -10.40 19.88
N PRO A 71 0.69 -9.58 19.63
CA PRO A 71 0.66 -8.63 18.52
C PRO A 71 1.83 -7.65 18.58
N GLN A 72 2.32 -7.21 17.43
CA GLN A 72 3.51 -6.37 17.32
C GLN A 72 3.25 -5.12 16.49
N THR A 73 3.70 -3.99 17.01
CA THR A 73 3.89 -2.78 16.22
C THR A 73 5.30 -2.79 15.64
N VAL A 74 5.42 -2.64 14.32
CA VAL A 74 6.71 -2.64 13.60
C VAL A 74 7.02 -1.22 13.13
N ASP A 75 7.99 -0.60 13.79
CA ASP A 75 8.58 0.66 13.37
C ASP A 75 9.76 0.43 12.41
N TYR A 76 9.77 1.16 11.30
CA TYR A 76 10.84 1.10 10.31
C TYR A 76 11.12 2.48 9.71
N PHE A 77 12.29 2.62 9.12
CA PHE A 77 12.76 3.84 8.47
C PHE A 77 13.05 3.54 7.01
N LEU A 78 12.57 4.39 6.11
CA LEU A 78 12.84 4.31 4.69
C LEU A 78 13.11 5.70 4.14
N ALA A 79 14.23 5.87 3.41
CA ALA A 79 14.59 7.15 2.78
C ALA A 79 14.58 8.35 3.77
N GLY A 80 15.01 8.13 5.01
CA GLY A 80 15.02 9.14 6.07
C GLY A 80 13.66 9.46 6.71
N GLN A 81 12.60 8.73 6.37
CA GLN A 81 11.26 8.88 6.95
C GLN A 81 10.90 7.68 7.82
N ALA A 82 10.17 7.94 8.91
CA ALA A 82 9.69 6.90 9.83
C ALA A 82 8.29 6.43 9.43
N TYR A 83 8.07 5.13 9.52
CA TYR A 83 6.84 4.45 9.16
C TYR A 83 6.52 3.33 10.15
N ARG A 84 5.27 2.89 10.14
CA ARG A 84 4.74 1.89 11.06
C ARG A 84 3.70 1.01 10.39
N PHE A 85 3.68 -0.27 10.76
CA PHE A 85 2.57 -1.19 10.49
C PHE A 85 2.40 -2.17 11.66
N GLU A 86 1.27 -2.90 11.68
CA GLU A 86 0.89 -3.78 12.77
C GLU A 86 0.89 -5.24 12.30
N LEU A 87 1.31 -6.15 13.17
CA LEU A 87 1.33 -7.60 12.97
C LEU A 87 0.47 -8.31 14.02
N PRO A 88 -0.24 -9.39 13.63
CA PRO A 88 -0.98 -10.21 14.58
C PRO A 88 -0.01 -11.02 15.47
N ALA A 89 -0.53 -11.64 16.52
CA ALA A 89 0.19 -12.73 17.18
C ALA A 89 0.31 -13.94 16.24
N ALA A 90 1.29 -14.81 16.47
CA ALA A 90 1.59 -15.96 15.62
C ALA A 90 0.42 -16.94 15.46
N ASP A 91 -0.42 -17.09 16.48
CA ASP A 91 -1.59 -17.97 16.51
C ASP A 91 -2.92 -17.24 16.27
N ALA A 92 -2.88 -15.93 16.00
CA ALA A 92 -4.07 -15.11 15.79
C ALA A 92 -4.41 -14.96 14.30
N MET A 93 -5.71 -14.95 13.99
CA MET A 93 -6.19 -14.63 12.65
C MET A 93 -5.96 -13.13 12.37
N PRO A 94 -5.32 -12.74 11.26
CA PRO A 94 -5.15 -11.33 10.92
C PRO A 94 -6.51 -10.68 10.65
N THR A 95 -6.73 -9.50 11.22
CA THR A 95 -7.82 -8.60 10.82
C THR A 95 -7.56 -7.98 9.45
N LEU A 96 -8.56 -7.97 8.57
CA LEU A 96 -8.48 -7.43 7.21
C LEU A 96 -9.49 -6.30 7.00
N GLY A 97 -9.08 -5.26 6.30
CA GLY A 97 -9.98 -4.31 5.64
C GLY A 97 -10.16 -4.70 4.18
N TYR A 98 -11.36 -4.54 3.63
CA TYR A 98 -11.61 -4.74 2.20
C TYR A 98 -11.86 -3.39 1.52
N VAL A 99 -11.26 -3.20 0.36
CA VAL A 99 -11.37 -1.97 -0.43
C VAL A 99 -11.52 -2.30 -1.92
N SER A 100 -12.42 -1.60 -2.61
CA SER A 100 -12.65 -1.75 -4.05
C SER A 100 -13.16 -0.44 -4.62
N CYS A 101 -12.99 -0.21 -5.93
CA CYS A 101 -13.65 0.88 -6.64
C CYS A 101 -13.39 2.30 -6.08
N ASN A 102 -12.18 2.55 -5.58
CA ASN A 102 -11.83 3.83 -4.93
C ASN A 102 -11.34 4.91 -5.91
N GLY A 103 -11.36 4.63 -7.22
CA GLY A 103 -11.01 5.57 -8.26
C GLY A 103 -12.10 6.62 -8.53
N TYR A 104 -11.73 7.65 -9.29
CA TYR A 104 -12.68 8.62 -9.86
C TYR A 104 -12.54 8.57 -11.37
N SER A 105 -13.67 8.53 -12.09
CA SER A 105 -13.65 8.39 -13.55
C SER A 105 -12.99 9.58 -14.23
N ASP A 106 -13.10 10.76 -13.60
CA ASP A 106 -12.43 11.98 -14.03
C ASP A 106 -12.15 12.93 -12.82
N ALA A 107 -11.30 13.93 -13.04
CA ALA A 107 -10.92 14.89 -12.00
C ALA A 107 -12.06 15.81 -11.53
N ARG A 108 -13.08 16.03 -12.37
CA ARG A 108 -14.27 16.84 -12.05
C ARG A 108 -15.19 16.08 -11.09
N ALA A 109 -15.43 14.79 -11.33
CA ALA A 109 -16.19 13.91 -10.46
C ALA A 109 -15.62 13.93 -9.03
N ARG A 110 -14.28 13.88 -8.91
CA ARG A 110 -13.61 14.04 -7.61
C ARG A 110 -13.87 15.39 -6.95
N ARG A 111 -13.76 16.49 -7.70
CA ARG A 111 -13.95 17.87 -7.18
C ARG A 111 -15.39 18.14 -6.74
N LEU A 112 -16.37 17.42 -7.30
CA LEU A 112 -17.78 17.54 -6.94
C LEU A 112 -18.11 16.82 -5.63
N GLN A 113 -17.26 15.90 -5.16
CA GLN A 113 -17.44 15.24 -3.87
C GLN A 113 -17.04 16.16 -2.72
N ARG A 114 -17.92 16.27 -1.72
CA ARG A 114 -17.66 17.07 -0.51
C ARG A 114 -16.53 16.50 0.35
N ALA A 115 -16.41 15.18 0.39
CA ALA A 115 -15.43 14.48 1.21
C ALA A 115 -14.88 13.27 0.42
N PRO A 116 -14.00 13.49 -0.58
CA PRO A 116 -13.55 12.45 -1.51
C PRO A 116 -12.75 11.31 -0.86
N ASN A 117 -12.32 11.48 0.39
CA ASN A 117 -11.56 10.50 1.16
C ASN A 117 -12.31 10.00 2.42
N ALA A 118 -13.61 10.29 2.57
CA ALA A 118 -14.35 9.98 3.80
C ALA A 118 -14.27 8.49 4.21
N LEU A 119 -14.29 7.58 3.25
CA LEU A 119 -14.17 6.13 3.51
C LEU A 119 -12.75 5.76 3.98
N TRP A 120 -11.71 6.40 3.44
CA TRP A 120 -10.33 6.22 3.89
C TRP A 120 -10.13 6.77 5.30
N GLU A 121 -10.71 7.93 5.61
CA GLU A 121 -10.69 8.51 6.95
C GLU A 121 -11.41 7.60 7.96
N HIS A 122 -12.57 7.06 7.59
CA HIS A 122 -13.28 6.09 8.42
C HIS A 122 -12.46 4.81 8.63
N MET A 123 -11.82 4.29 7.59
CA MET A 123 -10.94 3.13 7.70
C MET A 123 -9.73 3.38 8.59
N ALA A 124 -9.12 4.57 8.52
CA ALA A 124 -8.04 4.97 9.42
C ALA A 124 -8.50 5.03 10.88
N GLN A 125 -9.72 5.50 11.13
CA GLN A 125 -10.33 5.47 12.46
C GLN A 125 -10.52 4.03 12.95
N LEU A 126 -11.05 3.13 12.11
CA LEU A 126 -11.22 1.72 12.45
C LEU A 126 -9.88 1.07 12.80
N HIS A 127 -8.85 1.30 11.98
CA HIS A 127 -7.48 0.82 12.24
C HIS A 127 -6.94 1.27 13.61
N GLY A 128 -7.25 2.49 14.04
CA GLY A 128 -6.86 3.02 15.36
C GLY A 128 -7.69 2.52 16.54
N THR A 129 -8.82 1.84 16.31
CA THR A 129 -9.74 1.38 17.37
C THR A 129 -9.53 -0.09 17.70
N ARG A 130 -9.33 -0.43 18.98
CA ARG A 130 -9.14 -1.82 19.43
C ARG A 130 -10.43 -2.60 19.67
N ALA A 131 -11.56 -1.90 19.85
CA ALA A 131 -12.87 -2.51 20.06
C ALA A 131 -13.97 -1.63 19.46
N ALA A 132 -14.84 -2.22 18.63
CA ALA A 132 -16.08 -1.56 18.19
C ALA A 132 -17.23 -1.81 19.20
N PRO A 133 -18.22 -0.90 19.27
CA PRO A 133 -19.50 -1.20 19.91
C PRO A 133 -20.10 -2.49 19.31
N GLY A 134 -20.45 -3.45 20.16
CA GLY A 134 -20.98 -4.75 19.72
C GLY A 134 -19.97 -5.90 19.66
N GLY A 135 -18.71 -5.68 20.10
CA GLY A 135 -17.75 -6.76 20.36
C GLY A 135 -16.98 -7.28 19.13
N ALA A 136 -17.20 -6.70 17.95
CA ALA A 136 -16.36 -6.99 16.80
C ALA A 136 -14.98 -6.30 16.95
N PRO A 137 -13.87 -7.01 16.66
CA PRO A 137 -12.56 -6.37 16.57
C PRO A 137 -12.55 -5.35 15.42
N ALA A 138 -12.24 -4.10 15.73
CA ALA A 138 -12.23 -3.00 14.76
C ALA A 138 -10.85 -2.77 14.14
N GLY A 139 -9.79 -3.07 14.90
CA GLY A 139 -8.40 -2.87 14.51
C GLY A 139 -7.42 -3.32 15.61
N PRO A 140 -6.10 -3.33 15.33
CA PRO A 140 -5.50 -2.85 14.09
C PRO A 140 -5.80 -3.74 12.88
N LEU A 141 -5.93 -3.10 11.71
CA LEU A 141 -6.00 -3.81 10.43
C LEU A 141 -4.59 -4.25 10.03
N HIS A 142 -4.38 -5.55 9.86
CA HIS A 142 -3.08 -6.13 9.47
C HIS A 142 -2.93 -6.21 7.95
N LEU A 143 -4.04 -6.33 7.23
CA LEU A 143 -4.09 -6.44 5.77
C LEU A 143 -5.17 -5.54 5.20
N LEU A 144 -4.90 -5.00 4.01
CA LEU A 144 -5.91 -4.44 3.12
C LEU A 144 -6.06 -5.36 1.89
N LEU A 145 -7.23 -5.93 1.73
CA LEU A 145 -7.59 -6.72 0.55
C LEU A 145 -8.18 -5.80 -0.51
N HIS A 146 -7.47 -5.66 -1.63
CA HIS A 146 -7.90 -4.84 -2.75
C HIS A 146 -8.70 -5.67 -3.77
N GLY A 147 -9.98 -5.34 -3.94
CA GLY A 147 -10.88 -5.96 -4.91
C GLY A 147 -10.72 -5.50 -6.36
N GLY A 148 -9.75 -4.63 -6.66
CA GLY A 148 -9.55 -4.02 -7.99
C GLY A 148 -10.08 -2.58 -8.06
N ASP A 149 -9.97 -1.97 -9.25
CA ASP A 149 -10.62 -0.69 -9.56
C ASP A 149 -10.20 0.49 -8.66
N GLN A 150 -8.91 0.54 -8.32
CA GLN A 150 -8.35 1.60 -7.48
C GLN A 150 -7.99 2.87 -8.27
N VAL A 151 -7.68 2.72 -9.56
CA VAL A 151 -7.34 3.81 -10.46
C VAL A 151 -8.15 3.62 -11.73
N TYR A 152 -8.89 4.66 -12.10
CA TYR A 152 -9.63 4.72 -13.35
C TYR A 152 -8.86 5.55 -14.36
N SER A 153 -8.86 5.09 -15.60
CA SER A 153 -8.20 5.76 -16.72
C SER A 153 -9.16 5.93 -17.89
N ASP A 154 -10.47 5.95 -17.63
CA ASP A 154 -11.52 6.03 -18.66
C ASP A 154 -11.38 7.29 -19.53
N ASP A 155 -10.85 8.38 -18.95
CA ASP A 155 -10.53 9.61 -19.67
C ASP A 155 -9.62 9.39 -20.90
N MET A 156 -8.86 8.30 -20.96
CA MET A 156 -8.00 7.99 -22.13
C MET A 156 -8.79 7.82 -23.42
N TRP A 157 -10.03 7.33 -23.33
CA TRP A 157 -10.90 7.13 -24.50
C TRP A 157 -11.33 8.45 -25.13
N ALA A 158 -11.39 9.53 -24.34
CA ALA A 158 -11.68 10.87 -24.83
C ALA A 158 -10.41 11.67 -25.16
N ALA A 159 -9.34 11.49 -24.38
CA ALA A 159 -8.12 12.28 -24.45
C ALA A 159 -7.16 11.85 -25.56
N LEU A 160 -7.15 10.57 -25.96
CA LEU A 160 -6.26 10.05 -27.00
C LEU A 160 -7.04 9.89 -28.31
N PRO A 161 -6.73 10.70 -29.35
CA PRO A 161 -7.45 10.66 -30.63
C PRO A 161 -7.47 9.26 -31.26
N GLU A 162 -6.40 8.49 -31.11
CA GLU A 162 -6.27 7.13 -31.65
C GLU A 162 -7.23 6.16 -30.97
N LEU A 163 -7.36 6.21 -29.64
CA LEU A 163 -8.28 5.36 -28.90
C LEU A 163 -9.74 5.75 -29.15
N ARG A 164 -10.01 7.06 -29.25
CA ARG A 164 -11.33 7.56 -29.62
C ARG A 164 -11.76 7.04 -31.00
N ALA A 165 -10.90 7.22 -32.00
CA ALA A 165 -11.16 6.76 -33.36
C ALA A 165 -11.30 5.25 -33.46
N TRP A 166 -10.68 4.48 -32.55
CA TRP A 166 -10.89 3.04 -32.45
C TRP A 166 -12.25 2.70 -31.84
N SER A 167 -12.66 3.37 -30.76
CA SER A 167 -13.95 3.15 -30.09
C SER A 167 -15.17 3.47 -30.95
N GLU A 168 -15.00 4.32 -31.96
CA GLU A 168 -16.03 4.75 -32.92
C GLU A 168 -16.08 3.85 -34.18
N ARG A 169 -15.27 2.78 -34.26
CA ARG A 169 -15.34 1.78 -35.34
C ARG A 169 -16.28 0.64 -34.93
N ASP A 170 -17.23 0.32 -35.82
CA ASP A 170 -18.14 -0.83 -35.69
C ASP A 170 -17.41 -2.18 -35.57
#